data_AF-A0AAD2G897-F1
#
_entry.id   AF-A0AAD2G897-F1
#
_cell.length_a   1.000
_cell.length_b   1.000
_cell.length_c   1.000
_cell.angle_alpha   90.00
_cell.angle_beta   90.00
_cell.angle_gamma   90.00
#
_symmetry.space_group_name_H-M   'P 1'
#
loop_
_entity.id
_entity.type
_entity.pdbx_description
1 polymer ?
#
loop_
_entity_poly.entity_id
_entity_poly.type
_entity_poly.pdbx_seq_one_letter_code
_entity_poly.pdbx_strand_id
1 'polypeptide(L)'
;MTFADISHFTLDEKLRLFPAESRTLLRPALLSILQSKAGATNDPRKSGTLRSRRLHFLKFCYDMNLRDDYLMNGPDFPHERRVATFALYTVALATGRTIKGQYIKSATIKQYLHAAASFICLFTGRDPRYNNPSDTKMSPDIHATIAEVERHENVPNKLEPYTLDMQQHLEHHNIDTKAHRDGLWKTCEDWNSIGLLDGHRLSECAQTSANKNIGDQATFDGISIAFCVEDVTCYDKSKGRVSISDFLQNPDLVWRIKTGFSHRKNGNHGEEKLFIRSEKSPLRCYIRRMHSILSRFDRLIGITTT
;
A
#
# COMPACT_ATOMS: atom_id res chain seq x y z
N MET A 1 13.37 47.83 17.44
CA MET A 1 12.79 48.07 16.10
C MET A 1 11.95 46.85 15.74
N THR A 2 10.67 46.91 16.06
CA THR A 2 9.68 45.84 15.83
C THR A 2 9.14 45.97 14.42
N PHE A 3 9.28 44.91 13.60
CA PHE A 3 8.54 44.80 12.35
C PHE A 3 7.08 44.51 12.70
N ALA A 4 6.24 45.54 12.61
CA ALA A 4 4.80 45.41 12.76
C ALA A 4 4.21 44.67 11.56
N ASP A 5 3.41 43.68 11.87
CA ASP A 5 2.59 42.85 10.98
C ASP A 5 1.63 43.73 10.14
N ILE A 6 1.84 43.79 8.81
CA ILE A 6 1.10 44.68 7.87
C ILE A 6 -0.11 43.96 7.26
N SER A 7 -0.77 43.04 7.97
CA SER A 7 -1.84 42.20 7.39
C SER A 7 -3.29 42.63 7.68
N HIS A 8 -3.55 43.68 8.48
CA HIS A 8 -4.93 44.04 8.87
C HIS A 8 -5.25 45.53 8.88
N PHE A 9 -5.00 46.26 7.80
CA PHE A 9 -5.62 47.59 7.65
C PHE A 9 -6.98 47.48 6.95
N THR A 10 -8.03 47.92 7.63
CA THR A 10 -9.38 48.09 7.08
C THR A 10 -9.40 49.24 6.04
N LEU A 11 -10.38 49.21 5.13
CA LEU A 11 -10.56 50.25 4.10
C LEU A 11 -10.61 51.67 4.71
N ASP A 12 -11.27 51.81 5.86
CA ASP A 12 -11.44 53.10 6.53
C ASP A 12 -10.15 53.59 7.18
N GLU A 13 -9.28 52.71 7.66
CA GLU A 13 -7.95 53.08 8.15
C GLU A 13 -7.03 53.56 7.02
N LYS A 14 -7.12 52.95 5.83
CA LYS A 14 -6.38 53.43 4.65
C LYS A 14 -6.93 54.76 4.12
N LEU A 15 -8.24 54.97 4.17
CA LEU A 15 -8.86 56.24 3.77
C LEU A 15 -8.49 57.40 4.70
N ARG A 16 -8.24 57.13 5.99
CA ARG A 16 -7.79 58.16 6.94
C ARG A 16 -6.42 58.76 6.58
N LEU A 17 -5.64 58.09 5.73
CA LEU A 17 -4.36 58.62 5.20
C LEU A 17 -4.54 59.75 4.18
N PHE A 18 -5.76 59.98 3.68
CA PHE A 18 -6.06 61.00 2.66
C PHE A 18 -6.95 62.13 3.23
N PRO A 19 -6.91 63.34 2.64
CA PRO A 19 -7.80 64.46 2.99
C PRO A 19 -9.28 64.06 2.92
N ALA A 20 -10.11 64.60 3.82
CA ALA A 20 -11.50 64.20 3.98
C ALA A 20 -12.32 64.35 2.69
N GLU A 21 -12.11 65.45 1.96
CA GLU A 21 -12.74 65.76 0.67
C GLU A 21 -12.40 64.75 -0.45
N SER A 22 -11.22 64.13 -0.40
CA SER A 22 -10.77 63.17 -1.42
C SER A 22 -11.20 61.73 -1.13
N ARG A 23 -11.65 61.42 0.11
CA ARG A 23 -11.94 60.04 0.54
C ARG A 23 -13.05 59.39 -0.26
N THR A 24 -14.12 60.13 -0.56
CA THR A 24 -15.26 59.62 -1.33
C THR A 24 -14.84 59.22 -2.74
N LEU A 25 -14.02 60.04 -3.39
CA LEU A 25 -13.50 59.80 -4.74
C LEU A 25 -12.47 58.65 -4.77
N LEU A 26 -11.63 58.52 -3.75
CA LEU A 26 -10.58 57.51 -3.69
C LEU A 26 -11.04 56.14 -3.17
N ARG A 27 -12.22 56.07 -2.52
CA ARG A 27 -12.76 54.83 -1.93
C ARG A 27 -12.86 53.66 -2.93
N PRO A 28 -13.35 53.83 -4.17
CA PRO A 28 -13.42 52.73 -5.13
C PRO A 28 -12.04 52.22 -5.53
N ALA A 29 -11.07 53.12 -5.76
CA ALA A 29 -9.71 52.75 -6.15
C ALA A 29 -8.96 52.03 -5.02
N LEU A 30 -9.09 52.52 -3.78
CA LEU A 30 -8.51 51.88 -2.60
C LEU A 30 -9.14 50.52 -2.32
N LEU A 31 -10.45 50.39 -2.50
CA LEU A 31 -11.15 49.11 -2.38
C LEU A 31 -10.63 48.12 -3.43
N SER A 32 -10.48 48.52 -4.69
CA SER A 32 -9.91 47.69 -5.74
C SER A 32 -8.48 47.25 -5.43
N ILE A 33 -7.63 48.16 -4.93
CA ILE A 33 -6.25 47.82 -4.51
C ILE A 33 -6.24 46.80 -3.36
N LEU A 34 -7.11 46.96 -2.36
CA LEU A 34 -7.21 46.02 -1.24
C LEU A 34 -7.74 44.66 -1.70
N GLN A 35 -8.70 44.63 -2.62
CA GLN A 35 -9.20 43.40 -3.24
C GLN A 35 -8.14 42.72 -4.11
N SER A 36 -7.35 43.47 -4.88
CA SER A 36 -6.22 42.92 -5.64
C SER A 36 -5.10 42.40 -4.73
N LYS A 37 -4.87 43.04 -3.58
CA LYS A 37 -3.92 42.57 -2.55
C LYS A 37 -4.38 41.32 -1.81
N ALA A 38 -5.70 41.08 -1.71
CA ALA A 38 -6.26 39.86 -1.15
C ALA A 38 -6.07 38.62 -2.06
N GLY A 39 -5.50 38.81 -3.26
CA GLY A 39 -5.31 37.76 -4.26
C GLY A 39 -6.60 37.44 -5.02
N ALA A 40 -6.49 36.68 -6.11
CA ALA A 40 -7.65 36.17 -6.82
C ALA A 40 -8.54 35.36 -5.86
N THR A 41 -9.86 35.56 -5.90
CA THR A 41 -10.82 34.73 -5.17
C THR A 41 -10.49 33.25 -5.42
N ASN A 42 -10.03 32.55 -4.38
CA ASN A 42 -9.77 31.13 -4.46
C ASN A 42 -11.06 30.46 -4.95
N ASP A 43 -10.98 29.75 -6.08
CA ASP A 43 -12.07 28.91 -6.58
C ASP A 43 -12.71 28.16 -5.40
N PRO A 44 -14.03 28.32 -5.15
CA PRO A 44 -14.71 27.71 -4.02
C PRO A 44 -14.45 26.19 -3.91
N ARG A 45 -14.22 25.52 -5.05
CA ARG A 45 -13.88 24.10 -5.12
C ARG A 45 -12.49 23.81 -4.54
N LYS A 46 -11.50 24.66 -4.81
CA LYS A 46 -10.15 24.55 -4.26
C LYS A 46 -10.15 24.78 -2.75
N SER A 47 -10.90 25.77 -2.28
CA SER A 47 -11.09 26.06 -0.85
C SER A 47 -11.78 24.89 -0.12
N GLY A 48 -12.82 24.31 -0.72
CA GLY A 48 -13.48 23.12 -0.20
C GLY A 48 -12.53 21.92 -0.10
N THR A 49 -11.75 21.67 -1.15
CA THR A 49 -10.74 20.58 -1.18
C THR A 49 -9.68 20.76 -0.09
N LEU A 50 -9.17 21.98 0.08
CA LEU A 50 -8.19 22.32 1.11
C LEU A 50 -8.75 22.05 2.51
N ARG A 51 -9.98 22.53 2.79
CA ARG A 51 -10.67 22.28 4.06
C ARG A 51 -10.84 20.79 4.33
N SER A 52 -11.35 20.03 3.36
CA SER A 52 -11.58 18.60 3.55
C SER A 52 -10.28 17.83 3.82
N ARG A 53 -9.17 18.17 3.16
CA ARG A 53 -7.85 17.56 3.41
C ARG A 53 -7.31 17.87 4.82
N ARG A 54 -7.54 19.10 5.32
CA ARG A 54 -7.19 19.48 6.70
C ARG A 54 -8.02 18.71 7.72
N LEU A 55 -9.33 18.63 7.53
CA LEU A 55 -10.22 17.85 8.41
C LEU A 55 -9.86 16.36 8.39
N HIS A 56 -9.50 15.82 7.23
CA HIS A 56 -9.05 14.43 7.10
C HIS A 56 -7.78 14.15 7.91
N PHE A 57 -6.82 15.08 7.92
CA PHE A 57 -5.62 14.95 8.75
C PHE A 57 -5.95 14.93 10.26
N LEU A 58 -6.85 15.81 10.71
CA LEU A 58 -7.30 15.81 12.10
C LEU A 58 -8.02 14.51 12.48
N LYS A 59 -8.88 14.00 11.58
CA LYS A 59 -9.50 12.70 11.74
C LYS A 59 -8.47 11.58 11.84
N PHE A 60 -7.45 11.58 10.98
CA PHE A 60 -6.35 10.61 11.07
C PHE A 60 -5.67 10.65 12.45
N CYS A 61 -5.36 11.84 12.99
CA CYS A 61 -4.79 11.97 14.32
C CYS A 61 -5.71 11.39 15.40
N TYR A 62 -7.03 11.66 15.31
CA TYR A 62 -8.02 11.10 16.21
C TYR A 62 -8.08 9.56 16.16
N ASP A 63 -8.07 8.99 14.96
CA ASP A 63 -8.15 7.54 14.70
C ASP A 63 -6.87 6.80 15.13
N MET A 64 -5.71 7.45 15.04
CA MET A 64 -4.41 6.90 15.51
C MET A 64 -4.14 7.16 17.00
N ASN A 65 -5.12 7.70 17.73
CA ASN A 65 -5.00 8.08 19.14
C ASN A 65 -3.88 9.11 19.43
N LEU A 66 -3.58 9.99 18.47
CA LEU A 66 -2.67 11.12 18.60
C LEU A 66 -3.45 12.35 19.07
N ARG A 67 -3.94 12.31 20.31
CA ARG A 67 -4.92 13.28 20.85
C ARG A 67 -4.36 14.26 21.87
N ASP A 68 -3.10 14.11 22.22
CA ASP A 68 -2.42 14.96 23.20
C ASP A 68 -2.22 16.39 22.69
N ASP A 69 -1.99 16.56 21.38
CA ASP A 69 -2.02 17.88 20.75
C ASP A 69 -2.31 17.82 19.24
N TYR A 70 -3.53 18.23 18.85
CA TYR A 70 -3.96 18.29 17.45
C TYR A 70 -3.30 19.41 16.64
N LEU A 71 -2.84 20.48 17.30
CA LEU A 71 -2.19 21.63 16.66
C LEU A 71 -0.67 21.46 16.63
N MET A 72 -0.16 20.48 17.38
CA MET A 72 1.26 20.11 17.45
C MET A 72 2.15 21.26 17.93
N ASN A 73 1.63 22.18 18.74
CA ASN A 73 2.32 23.38 19.19
C ASN A 73 2.77 23.33 20.67
N GLY A 74 2.42 22.27 21.39
CA GLY A 74 2.78 22.07 22.78
C GLY A 74 4.29 21.89 22.99
N PRO A 75 4.79 22.20 24.20
CA PRO A 75 6.21 22.04 24.55
C PRO A 75 6.67 20.57 24.42
N ASP A 76 5.76 19.62 24.61
CA ASP A 76 6.00 18.17 24.49
C ASP A 76 5.85 17.65 23.05
N PHE A 77 5.69 18.54 22.07
CA PHE A 77 5.52 18.20 20.67
C PHE A 77 6.69 18.74 19.82
N PRO A 78 7.90 18.13 19.93
CA PRO A 78 9.08 18.58 19.23
C PRO A 78 8.92 18.39 17.70
N HIS A 79 9.75 19.11 16.93
CA HIS A 79 9.63 19.11 15.48
C HIS A 79 9.82 17.72 14.87
N GLU A 80 10.72 16.89 15.41
CA GLU A 80 10.91 15.51 14.97
C GLU A 80 9.61 14.69 15.06
N ARG A 81 8.82 14.90 16.12
CA ARG A 81 7.52 14.23 16.30
C ARG A 81 6.50 14.69 15.27
N ARG A 82 6.53 15.96 14.86
CA ARG A 82 5.67 16.49 13.78
C ARG A 82 6.01 15.82 12.45
N VAL A 83 7.29 15.74 12.13
CA VAL A 83 7.78 15.05 10.92
C VAL A 83 7.36 13.58 10.94
N ALA A 84 7.57 12.87 12.06
CA ALA A 84 7.16 11.48 12.22
C ALA A 84 5.64 11.30 12.03
N THR A 85 4.83 12.21 12.57
CA THR A 85 3.37 12.18 12.37
C THR A 85 2.98 12.36 10.91
N PHE A 86 3.66 13.25 10.18
CA PHE A 86 3.46 13.43 8.75
C PHE A 86 3.95 12.25 7.91
N ALA A 87 5.02 11.56 8.33
CA ALA A 87 5.45 10.31 7.70
C ALA A 87 4.38 9.22 7.86
N LEU A 88 3.85 9.02 9.07
CA LEU A 88 2.74 8.08 9.33
C LEU A 88 1.49 8.43 8.52
N TYR A 89 1.15 9.71 8.43
CA TYR A 89 0.03 10.16 7.60
C TYR A 89 0.28 9.89 6.11
N THR A 90 1.51 10.04 5.63
CA THR A 90 1.90 9.71 4.26
C THR A 90 1.67 8.22 3.96
N VAL A 91 2.06 7.33 4.87
CA VAL A 91 1.82 5.88 4.75
C VAL A 91 0.32 5.57 4.75
N ALA A 92 -0.46 6.21 5.62
CA ALA A 92 -1.91 6.05 5.63
C ALA A 92 -2.54 6.44 4.29
N LEU A 93 -2.11 7.57 3.70
CA LEU A 93 -2.59 8.00 2.38
C LEU A 93 -2.16 7.04 1.25
N ALA A 94 -0.91 6.56 1.30
CA ALA A 94 -0.38 5.60 0.33
C ALA A 94 -1.14 4.25 0.35
N THR A 95 -1.66 3.86 1.51
CA THR A 95 -2.45 2.64 1.71
C THR A 95 -3.95 2.84 1.51
N GLY A 96 -4.36 3.95 0.89
CA GLY A 96 -5.75 4.19 0.50
C GLY A 96 -6.64 4.79 1.60
N ARG A 97 -6.09 5.14 2.77
CA ARG A 97 -6.83 5.89 3.81
C ARG A 97 -6.93 7.37 3.43
N THR A 98 -7.76 7.62 2.43
CA THR A 98 -8.03 8.96 1.89
C THR A 98 -9.48 9.35 2.16
N ILE A 99 -9.86 10.61 1.86
CA ILE A 99 -11.25 11.07 2.01
C ILE A 99 -12.25 10.16 1.27
N LYS A 100 -11.83 9.53 0.17
CA LYS A 100 -12.65 8.62 -0.64
C LYS A 100 -12.37 7.13 -0.37
N GLY A 101 -11.47 6.80 0.56
CA GLY A 101 -11.12 5.40 0.87
C GLY A 101 -10.48 4.64 -0.30
N GLN A 102 -9.77 5.34 -1.20
CA GLN A 102 -9.16 4.76 -2.39
C GLN A 102 -7.68 5.11 -2.49
N TYR A 103 -6.92 4.30 -3.24
CA TYR A 103 -5.55 4.63 -3.66
C TYR A 103 -5.54 5.91 -4.50
N ILE A 104 -4.55 6.76 -4.26
CA ILE A 104 -4.40 8.04 -4.91
C ILE A 104 -2.99 8.21 -5.44
N LYS A 105 -2.85 9.11 -6.42
CA LYS A 105 -1.53 9.37 -6.99
C LYS A 105 -0.57 10.05 -6.01
N SER A 106 0.73 9.83 -6.16
CA SER A 106 1.84 10.51 -5.48
C SER A 106 1.65 12.03 -5.47
N ALA A 107 1.30 12.62 -6.61
CA ALA A 107 0.99 14.04 -6.74
C ALA A 107 -0.19 14.47 -5.85
N THR A 108 -1.19 13.61 -5.69
CA THR A 108 -2.34 13.86 -4.80
C THR A 108 -1.92 13.75 -3.34
N ILE A 109 -1.10 12.77 -2.96
CA ILE A 109 -0.53 12.64 -1.61
C ILE A 109 0.21 13.92 -1.22
N LYS A 110 1.08 14.45 -2.10
CA LYS A 110 1.79 15.73 -1.89
C LYS A 110 0.82 16.88 -1.59
N GLN A 111 -0.33 16.93 -2.26
CA GLN A 111 -1.33 17.96 -2.00
C GLN A 111 -2.09 17.78 -0.66
N TYR A 112 -2.31 16.54 -0.21
CA TYR A 112 -2.85 16.27 1.13
C TYR A 112 -1.86 16.72 2.21
N LEU A 113 -0.58 16.36 2.05
CA LEU A 113 0.48 16.77 2.98
C LEU A 113 0.62 18.29 3.00
N HIS A 114 0.62 18.95 1.84
CA HIS A 114 0.64 20.41 1.78
C HIS A 114 -0.55 21.06 2.51
N ALA A 115 -1.77 20.54 2.30
CA ALA A 115 -2.96 21.05 2.97
C ALA A 115 -2.86 20.94 4.49
N ALA A 116 -2.41 19.79 5.00
CA ALA A 116 -2.19 19.56 6.44
C ALA A 116 -1.05 20.44 6.98
N ALA A 117 0.10 20.48 6.30
CA ALA A 117 1.26 21.27 6.69
C ALA A 117 0.93 22.76 6.75
N SER A 118 0.24 23.30 5.74
CA SER A 118 -0.19 24.70 5.72
C SER A 118 -1.12 25.06 6.89
N PHE A 119 -1.84 24.10 7.47
CA PHE A 119 -2.65 24.31 8.66
C PHE A 119 -1.78 24.31 9.91
N ILE A 120 -0.89 23.32 10.06
CA ILE A 120 0.01 23.21 11.23
C ILE A 120 1.00 24.38 11.29
N CYS A 121 1.52 24.85 10.16
CA CYS A 121 2.39 26.01 10.09
C CYS A 121 1.77 27.29 10.68
N LEU A 122 0.43 27.41 10.69
CA LEU A 122 -0.24 28.57 11.30
C LEU A 122 -0.02 28.65 12.81
N PHE A 123 0.27 27.52 13.45
CA PHE A 123 0.47 27.42 14.90
C PHE A 123 1.94 27.28 15.27
N THR A 124 2.69 26.53 14.48
CA THR A 124 4.08 26.15 14.81
C THR A 124 5.13 27.03 14.14
N GLY A 125 4.75 27.79 13.10
CA GLY A 125 5.69 28.55 12.25
C GLY A 125 6.66 27.70 11.43
N ARG A 126 6.54 26.36 11.45
CA ARG A 126 7.49 25.44 10.80
C ARG A 126 6.77 24.33 10.04
N ASP A 127 7.24 24.06 8.83
CA ASP A 127 6.66 23.05 7.95
C ASP A 127 7.09 21.64 8.37
N PRO A 128 6.15 20.77 8.82
CA PRO A 128 6.46 19.42 9.29
C PRO A 128 6.80 18.43 8.17
N ARG A 129 6.74 18.84 6.90
CA ARG A 129 7.16 18.00 5.78
C ARG A 129 8.68 17.94 5.63
N TYR A 130 9.42 18.81 6.30
CA TYR A 130 10.86 19.02 6.15
C TYR A 130 11.55 18.86 7.51
N ASN A 131 12.76 18.31 7.53
CA ASN A 131 13.53 18.21 8.79
C ASN A 131 13.98 19.59 9.23
N ASN A 132 14.50 20.41 8.30
CA ASN A 132 14.93 21.78 8.54
C ASN A 132 14.20 22.77 7.63
N PRO A 133 14.01 24.04 8.07
CA PRO A 133 13.35 25.06 7.27
C PRO A 133 14.07 25.39 5.95
N SER A 134 15.38 25.16 5.90
CA SER A 134 16.23 25.37 4.71
C SER A 134 16.22 24.19 3.73
N ASP A 135 15.61 23.06 4.10
CA ASP A 135 15.64 21.87 3.26
C ASP A 135 14.79 22.08 2.00
N THR A 136 15.36 21.75 0.85
CA THR A 136 14.64 21.79 -0.44
C THR A 136 13.84 20.50 -0.70
N LYS A 137 14.15 19.42 0.05
CA LYS A 137 13.52 18.10 -0.07
C LYS A 137 12.78 17.75 1.22
N MET A 138 11.63 17.09 1.08
CA MET A 138 10.88 16.56 2.22
C MET A 138 11.74 15.59 3.03
N SER A 139 11.36 15.35 4.28
CA SER A 139 12.07 14.41 5.15
C SER A 139 12.24 13.04 4.47
N PRO A 140 13.34 12.31 4.77
CA PRO A 140 13.62 11.02 4.14
C PRO A 140 12.45 10.02 4.24
N ASP A 141 11.77 9.95 5.38
CA ASP A 141 10.66 9.01 5.60
C ASP A 141 9.43 9.32 4.74
N ILE A 142 9.08 10.61 4.62
CA ILE A 142 8.01 11.08 3.74
C ILE A 142 8.40 10.82 2.28
N HIS A 143 9.64 11.15 1.92
CA HIS A 143 10.13 10.99 0.57
C HIS A 143 10.17 9.52 0.13
N ALA A 144 10.67 8.61 0.98
CA ALA A 144 10.74 7.18 0.68
C ALA A 144 9.35 6.59 0.40
N THR A 145 8.35 6.97 1.20
CA THR A 145 6.97 6.51 0.99
C THR A 145 6.39 7.03 -0.33
N ILE A 146 6.61 8.31 -0.64
CA ILE A 146 6.15 8.91 -1.90
C ILE A 146 6.87 8.28 -3.10
N ALA A 147 8.18 8.07 -3.01
CA ALA A 147 8.98 7.46 -4.06
C ALA A 147 8.52 6.02 -4.35
N GLU A 148 8.10 5.28 -3.32
CA GLU A 148 7.54 3.94 -3.50
C GLU A 148 6.18 3.99 -4.23
N VAL A 149 5.32 4.95 -3.90
CA VAL A 149 4.07 5.18 -4.65
C VAL A 149 4.37 5.55 -6.10
N GLU A 150 5.31 6.45 -6.35
CA GLU A 150 5.75 6.85 -7.70
C GLU A 150 6.32 5.66 -8.49
N ARG A 151 7.13 4.82 -7.84
CA ARG A 151 7.64 3.57 -8.43
C ARG A 151 6.50 2.65 -8.85
N HIS A 152 5.49 2.50 -7.99
CA HIS A 152 4.29 1.71 -8.27
C HIS A 152 3.40 2.31 -9.36
N GLU A 153 3.32 3.63 -9.49
CA GLU A 153 2.57 4.31 -10.55
C GLU A 153 3.16 4.10 -11.94
N ASN A 154 4.48 4.03 -12.00
CA ASN A 154 5.22 3.90 -13.25
C ASN A 154 5.30 2.45 -13.76
N VAL A 155 4.67 1.49 -13.07
CA VAL A 155 4.56 0.11 -13.54
C VAL A 155 3.54 0.05 -14.68
N PRO A 156 3.94 -0.25 -15.94
CA PRO A 156 3.02 -0.36 -17.06
C PRO A 156 2.06 -1.55 -16.87
N ASN A 157 0.83 -1.43 -17.38
CA ASN A 157 -0.23 -2.46 -17.28
C ASN A 157 -0.48 -2.92 -15.84
N LYS A 158 -0.58 -1.95 -14.91
CA LYS A 158 -0.82 -2.23 -13.49
C LYS A 158 -2.12 -2.99 -13.30
N LEU A 159 -2.01 -4.21 -12.77
CA LEU A 159 -3.13 -4.96 -12.20
C LEU A 159 -3.14 -4.71 -10.69
N GLU A 160 -4.35 -4.64 -10.12
CA GLU A 160 -4.49 -4.60 -8.66
C GLU A 160 -3.94 -5.89 -8.05
N PRO A 161 -3.21 -5.83 -6.93
CA PRO A 161 -2.69 -7.03 -6.29
C PRO A 161 -3.84 -7.93 -5.83
N TYR A 162 -3.63 -9.24 -5.92
CA TYR A 162 -4.57 -10.20 -5.36
C TYR A 162 -4.55 -10.10 -3.83
N THR A 163 -5.73 -9.92 -3.20
CA THR A 163 -5.84 -9.66 -1.75
C THR A 163 -6.43 -10.84 -0.99
N LEU A 164 -6.32 -10.79 0.34
CA LEU A 164 -6.98 -11.76 1.23
C LEU A 164 -8.51 -11.75 1.08
N ASP A 165 -9.10 -10.59 0.82
CA ASP A 165 -10.55 -10.47 0.64
C ASP A 165 -11.00 -11.12 -0.68
N MET A 166 -10.18 -10.98 -1.74
CA MET A 166 -10.42 -11.69 -3.01
C MET A 166 -10.30 -13.21 -2.85
N GLN A 167 -9.35 -13.67 -2.04
CA GLN A 167 -9.22 -15.09 -1.69
C GLN A 167 -10.45 -15.59 -0.92
N GLN A 168 -10.91 -14.85 0.09
CA GLN A 168 -12.14 -15.19 0.81
C GLN A 168 -13.36 -15.24 -0.12
N HIS A 169 -13.46 -14.28 -1.03
CA HIS A 169 -14.54 -14.27 -2.01
C HIS A 169 -14.52 -15.53 -2.89
N LEU A 170 -13.34 -15.93 -3.38
CA LEU A 170 -13.18 -17.15 -4.18
C LEU A 170 -13.48 -18.42 -3.38
N GLU A 171 -13.08 -18.47 -2.10
CA GLU A 171 -13.43 -19.57 -1.18
C GLU A 171 -14.95 -19.72 -1.02
N HIS A 172 -15.66 -18.62 -0.76
CA HIS A 172 -17.13 -18.64 -0.66
C HIS A 172 -17.78 -19.04 -1.99
N HIS A 173 -17.30 -18.49 -3.11
CA HIS A 173 -17.81 -18.85 -4.43
C HIS A 173 -17.71 -20.36 -4.70
N ASN A 174 -16.57 -20.98 -4.35
CA ASN A 174 -16.39 -22.43 -4.54
C ASN A 174 -17.31 -23.27 -3.65
N ILE A 175 -17.60 -22.80 -2.44
CA ILE A 175 -18.56 -23.45 -1.53
C ILE A 175 -19.97 -23.35 -2.11
N ASP A 176 -20.41 -22.15 -2.47
CA ASP A 176 -21.77 -21.87 -2.94
C ASP A 176 -22.10 -22.60 -4.25
N THR A 177 -21.12 -22.65 -5.16
CA THR A 177 -21.27 -23.32 -6.46
C THR A 177 -21.00 -24.82 -6.41
N LYS A 178 -20.56 -25.35 -5.26
CA LYS A 178 -20.06 -26.73 -5.13
C LYS A 178 -19.03 -27.06 -6.21
N ALA A 179 -18.07 -26.16 -6.39
CA ALA A 179 -17.07 -26.26 -7.46
C ALA A 179 -16.38 -27.63 -7.43
N HIS A 180 -16.25 -28.25 -8.61
CA HIS A 180 -15.58 -29.53 -8.74
C HIS A 180 -14.14 -29.44 -8.25
N ARG A 181 -13.65 -30.44 -7.51
CA ARG A 181 -12.31 -30.45 -6.89
C ARG A 181 -11.16 -30.29 -7.89
N ASP A 182 -11.37 -30.76 -9.11
CA ASP A 182 -10.43 -30.70 -10.23
C ASP A 182 -10.81 -29.58 -11.24
N GLY A 183 -11.80 -28.76 -10.91
CA GLY A 183 -12.23 -27.63 -11.73
C GLY A 183 -11.29 -26.42 -11.64
N LEU A 184 -11.47 -25.49 -12.58
CA LEU A 184 -10.67 -24.27 -12.68
C LEU A 184 -10.72 -23.44 -11.39
N TRP A 185 -11.91 -23.17 -10.86
CA TRP A 185 -12.05 -22.30 -9.69
C TRP A 185 -11.39 -22.87 -8.43
N LYS A 186 -11.45 -24.18 -8.23
CA LYS A 186 -10.77 -24.84 -7.11
C LYS A 186 -9.25 -24.81 -7.30
N THR A 187 -8.79 -24.93 -8.54
CA THR A 187 -7.38 -24.81 -8.90
C THR A 187 -6.87 -23.40 -8.63
N CYS A 188 -7.60 -22.37 -9.06
CA CYS A 188 -7.28 -20.97 -8.76
C CYS A 188 -7.24 -20.72 -7.25
N GLU A 189 -8.21 -21.22 -6.49
CA GLU A 189 -8.26 -21.05 -5.03
C GLU A 189 -7.00 -21.57 -4.35
N ASP A 190 -6.53 -22.77 -4.73
CA ASP A 190 -5.36 -23.37 -4.11
C ASP A 190 -4.05 -22.66 -4.49
N TRP A 191 -3.84 -22.38 -5.78
CA TRP A 191 -2.64 -21.70 -6.27
C TRP A 191 -2.55 -20.25 -5.78
N ASN A 192 -3.67 -19.51 -5.79
CA ASN A 192 -3.70 -18.15 -5.26
C ASN A 192 -3.46 -18.13 -3.74
N SER A 193 -3.98 -19.13 -3.00
CA SER A 193 -3.73 -19.25 -1.56
C SER A 193 -2.24 -19.40 -1.25
N ILE A 194 -1.54 -20.30 -1.94
CA ILE A 194 -0.10 -20.46 -1.71
C ILE A 194 0.67 -19.24 -2.23
N GLY A 195 0.24 -18.64 -3.34
CA GLY A 195 0.83 -17.40 -3.88
C GLY A 195 0.74 -16.22 -2.91
N LEU A 196 -0.35 -16.08 -2.15
CA LEU A 196 -0.50 -15.07 -1.10
C LEU A 196 0.49 -15.26 0.07
N LEU A 197 0.86 -16.50 0.36
CA LEU A 197 1.75 -16.84 1.48
C LEU A 197 3.23 -16.81 1.07
N ASP A 198 3.51 -17.22 -0.16
CA ASP A 198 4.85 -17.43 -0.69
C ASP A 198 5.36 -16.23 -1.49
N GLY A 199 4.47 -15.52 -2.20
CA GLY A 199 4.82 -14.39 -3.05
C GLY A 199 5.62 -14.79 -4.29
N HIS A 200 5.44 -16.01 -4.79
CA HIS A 200 6.11 -16.45 -6.02
C HIS A 200 5.60 -15.69 -7.24
N ARG A 201 6.47 -15.49 -8.23
CA ARG A 201 6.09 -14.93 -9.53
C ARG A 201 5.47 -16.01 -10.40
N LEU A 202 4.61 -15.62 -11.33
CA LEU A 202 4.03 -16.55 -12.31
C LEU A 202 5.11 -17.33 -13.08
N SER A 203 6.23 -16.67 -13.42
CA SER A 203 7.38 -17.30 -14.09
C SER A 203 8.19 -18.26 -13.22
N GLU A 204 7.90 -18.35 -11.92
CA GLU A 204 8.57 -19.24 -10.97
C GLU A 204 7.72 -20.47 -10.64
N CYS A 205 6.41 -20.41 -10.90
CA CYS A 205 5.48 -21.50 -10.54
C CYS A 205 4.69 -22.07 -11.73
N ALA A 206 4.65 -21.38 -12.88
CA ALA A 206 3.83 -21.76 -14.02
C ALA A 206 4.59 -21.64 -15.34
N GLN A 207 4.14 -22.42 -16.33
CA GLN A 207 4.63 -22.35 -17.69
C GLN A 207 3.95 -21.22 -18.46
N THR A 208 4.64 -20.71 -19.47
CA THR A 208 4.04 -19.75 -20.41
C THR A 208 3.01 -20.45 -21.30
N SER A 209 2.08 -19.68 -21.87
CA SER A 209 1.08 -20.22 -22.81
C SER A 209 1.67 -20.92 -24.04
N ALA A 210 2.94 -20.65 -24.35
CA ALA A 210 3.68 -21.32 -25.41
C ALA A 210 3.99 -22.80 -25.11
N ASN A 211 4.03 -23.19 -23.83
CA ASN A 211 4.30 -24.54 -23.35
C ASN A 211 3.10 -25.08 -22.56
N LYS A 212 1.89 -24.90 -23.08
CA LYS A 212 0.64 -25.23 -22.35
C LYS A 212 0.25 -26.70 -22.40
N ASN A 213 0.81 -27.48 -23.31
CA ASN A 213 0.42 -28.87 -23.49
C ASN A 213 1.17 -29.78 -22.51
N ILE A 214 0.54 -30.89 -22.15
CA ILE A 214 1.19 -31.90 -21.29
C ILE A 214 2.39 -32.48 -22.05
N GLY A 215 3.57 -32.41 -21.43
CA GLY A 215 4.84 -32.83 -22.02
C GLY A 215 5.67 -31.69 -22.61
N ASP A 216 5.07 -30.53 -22.89
CA ASP A 216 5.81 -29.33 -23.24
C ASP A 216 6.37 -28.73 -21.94
N GLN A 217 7.70 -28.75 -21.77
CA GLN A 217 8.35 -28.07 -20.65
C GLN A 217 9.21 -26.91 -21.11
N ALA A 218 8.88 -25.72 -20.62
CA ALA A 218 9.83 -24.62 -20.62
C ALA A 218 10.98 -24.98 -19.67
N THR A 219 12.17 -25.20 -20.22
CA THR A 219 13.36 -25.53 -19.43
C THR A 219 14.41 -24.43 -19.49
N PHE A 220 15.06 -24.18 -18.36
CA PHE A 220 16.30 -23.41 -18.27
C PHE A 220 17.41 -24.38 -17.83
N ASP A 221 18.45 -24.55 -18.65
CA ASP A 221 19.50 -25.55 -18.44
C ASP A 221 18.98 -26.99 -18.21
N GLY A 222 17.91 -27.37 -18.92
CA GLY A 222 17.30 -28.69 -18.82
C GLY A 222 16.41 -28.89 -17.58
N ILE A 223 16.25 -27.87 -16.73
CA ILE A 223 15.39 -27.90 -15.55
C ILE A 223 14.08 -27.19 -15.86
N SER A 224 12.95 -27.79 -15.47
CA SER A 224 11.63 -27.14 -15.56
C SER A 224 11.64 -25.78 -14.86
N ILE A 225 11.14 -24.76 -15.55
CA ILE A 225 10.95 -23.42 -14.98
C ILE A 225 9.72 -23.39 -14.06
N ALA A 226 8.74 -24.26 -14.32
CA ALA A 226 7.53 -24.36 -13.51
C ALA A 226 7.74 -25.28 -12.31
N PHE A 227 6.89 -25.07 -11.31
CA PHE A 227 6.90 -25.84 -10.08
C PHE A 227 6.60 -27.32 -10.35
N CYS A 228 7.45 -28.19 -9.82
CA CYS A 228 7.37 -29.64 -9.98
C CYS A 228 7.17 -30.34 -8.63
N VAL A 229 6.85 -31.64 -8.65
CA VAL A 229 6.65 -32.43 -7.43
C VAL A 229 7.95 -32.53 -6.63
N GLU A 230 9.08 -32.60 -7.33
CA GLU A 230 10.44 -32.68 -6.80
C GLU A 230 10.83 -31.41 -6.02
N ASP A 231 10.18 -30.28 -6.29
CA ASP A 231 10.39 -29.03 -5.56
C ASP A 231 9.75 -29.06 -4.15
N VAL A 232 8.94 -30.09 -3.83
CA VAL A 232 8.27 -30.25 -2.53
C VAL A 232 9.00 -31.27 -1.67
N THR A 233 9.47 -30.83 -0.50
CA THR A 233 9.92 -31.75 0.55
C THR A 233 9.06 -31.63 1.80
N CYS A 234 8.47 -32.74 2.24
CA CYS A 234 7.59 -32.82 3.40
C CYS A 234 8.34 -33.28 4.65
N TYR A 235 7.98 -32.69 5.80
CA TYR A 235 8.52 -33.06 7.11
C TYR A 235 7.42 -33.14 8.16
N ASP A 236 7.59 -34.06 9.11
CA ASP A 236 6.75 -34.17 10.30
C ASP A 236 7.07 -33.08 11.35
N LYS A 237 6.43 -33.17 12.52
CA LYS A 237 6.64 -32.22 13.64
C LYS A 237 8.04 -32.31 14.25
N SER A 238 8.66 -33.48 14.23
CA SER A 238 10.02 -33.79 14.69
C SER A 238 11.11 -33.52 13.64
N LYS A 239 10.74 -33.00 12.47
CA LYS A 239 11.62 -32.77 11.30
C LYS A 239 12.07 -34.06 10.59
N GLY A 240 11.43 -35.20 10.86
CA GLY A 240 11.57 -36.41 10.06
C GLY A 240 10.98 -36.21 8.67
N ARG A 241 11.63 -36.77 7.64
CA ARG A 241 11.16 -36.65 6.25
C ARG A 241 9.92 -37.53 6.06
N VAL A 242 8.89 -36.98 5.44
CA VAL A 242 7.64 -37.68 5.08
C VAL A 242 7.62 -37.81 3.57
N SER A 243 7.25 -38.98 3.04
CA SER A 243 7.16 -39.16 1.60
C SER A 243 5.96 -38.40 1.03
N ILE A 244 6.02 -38.02 -0.25
CA ILE A 244 4.86 -37.41 -0.92
C ILE A 244 3.68 -38.39 -0.93
N SER A 245 3.93 -39.70 -1.12
CA SER A 245 2.88 -40.72 -1.08
C SER A 245 2.14 -40.74 0.26
N ASP A 246 2.88 -40.76 1.38
CA ASP A 246 2.30 -40.71 2.73
C ASP A 246 1.54 -39.40 2.95
N PHE A 247 2.06 -38.29 2.43
CA PHE A 247 1.41 -36.99 2.53
C PHE A 247 0.07 -36.94 1.78
N LEU A 248 0.01 -37.55 0.60
CA LEU A 248 -1.22 -37.63 -0.20
C LEU A 248 -2.29 -38.48 0.51
N GLN A 249 -1.90 -39.60 1.11
CA GLN A 249 -2.80 -40.49 1.84
C GLN A 249 -3.26 -39.90 3.17
N ASN A 250 -2.33 -39.30 3.92
CA ASN A 250 -2.59 -38.72 5.22
C ASN A 250 -1.89 -37.36 5.35
N PRO A 251 -2.58 -36.25 5.00
CA PRO A 251 -2.01 -34.93 5.11
C PRO A 251 -1.58 -34.60 6.53
N ASP A 252 -2.20 -35.19 7.55
CA ASP A 252 -1.96 -34.86 8.96
C ASP A 252 -0.56 -35.20 9.45
N LEU A 253 0.15 -36.10 8.76
CA LEU A 253 1.55 -36.46 9.05
C LEU A 253 2.53 -35.30 8.81
N VAL A 254 2.20 -34.38 7.88
CA VAL A 254 3.12 -33.32 7.46
C VAL A 254 2.91 -32.04 8.24
N TRP A 255 3.90 -31.65 9.03
CA TRP A 255 3.89 -30.40 9.78
C TRP A 255 4.58 -29.25 9.02
N ARG A 256 5.54 -29.56 8.17
CA ARG A 256 6.32 -28.56 7.42
C ARG A 256 6.48 -28.99 5.96
N ILE A 257 6.42 -28.02 5.07
CA ILE A 257 6.79 -28.19 3.66
C ILE A 257 7.92 -27.22 3.37
N LYS A 258 8.94 -27.74 2.72
CA LYS A 258 9.97 -26.94 2.09
C LYS A 258 9.71 -26.93 0.59
N THR A 259 9.66 -25.74 0.02
CA THR A 259 9.35 -25.48 -1.38
C THR A 259 10.62 -24.91 -2.03
N GLY A 260 11.20 -25.65 -2.97
CA GLY A 260 12.34 -25.22 -3.77
C GLY A 260 11.90 -24.42 -4.99
N PHE A 261 12.66 -23.39 -5.35
CA PHE A 261 12.46 -22.65 -6.60
C PHE A 261 13.58 -22.99 -7.57
N SER A 262 13.34 -24.02 -8.38
CA SER A 262 14.27 -24.47 -9.42
C SER A 262 14.74 -23.32 -10.33
N HIS A 263 13.85 -22.38 -10.67
CA HIS A 263 14.21 -21.19 -11.44
C HIS A 263 13.74 -19.89 -10.78
N ARG A 264 14.62 -18.88 -10.70
CA ARG A 264 14.25 -17.51 -10.32
C ARG A 264 14.88 -16.45 -11.21
N LYS A 265 14.09 -15.42 -11.51
CA LYS A 265 14.50 -14.31 -12.39
C LYS A 265 15.66 -13.48 -11.85
N ASN A 266 15.89 -13.48 -10.54
CA ASN A 266 16.98 -12.75 -9.90
C ASN A 266 18.32 -13.53 -9.89
N GLY A 267 18.38 -14.73 -10.49
CA GLY A 267 19.58 -15.56 -10.51
C GLY A 267 19.81 -16.41 -9.26
N ASN A 268 18.98 -16.26 -8.22
CA ASN A 268 19.06 -17.06 -7.00
C ASN A 268 18.26 -18.36 -7.17
N HIS A 269 18.72 -19.21 -8.09
CA HIS A 269 18.17 -20.54 -8.37
C HIS A 269 18.35 -21.47 -7.16
N GLY A 270 17.37 -22.34 -6.92
CA GLY A 270 17.41 -23.32 -5.82
C GLY A 270 17.19 -22.73 -4.43
N GLU A 271 16.70 -21.48 -4.30
CA GLU A 271 16.27 -20.99 -3.00
C GLU A 271 15.12 -21.85 -2.48
N GLU A 272 15.14 -22.13 -1.18
CA GLU A 272 14.11 -22.90 -0.52
C GLU A 272 13.37 -22.04 0.50
N LYS A 273 12.04 -22.18 0.56
CA LYS A 273 11.23 -21.57 1.62
C LYS A 273 10.58 -22.65 2.46
N LEU A 274 10.61 -22.45 3.77
CA LEU A 274 10.00 -23.35 4.75
C LEU A 274 8.65 -22.80 5.22
N PHE A 275 7.60 -23.59 5.04
CA PHE A 275 6.26 -23.31 5.48
C PHE A 275 5.85 -24.27 6.60
N ILE A 276 5.13 -23.76 7.60
CA ILE A 276 4.69 -24.51 8.78
C ILE A 276 3.17 -24.58 8.78
N ARG A 277 2.62 -25.73 9.20
CA ARG A 277 1.19 -25.91 9.39
C ARG A 277 0.60 -24.82 10.29
N SER A 278 -0.52 -24.24 9.85
CA SER A 278 -1.33 -23.31 10.63
C SER A 278 -2.58 -24.02 11.11
N GLU A 279 -2.70 -24.19 12.42
CA GLU A 279 -3.92 -24.72 13.05
C GLU A 279 -4.99 -23.65 13.23
N LYS A 280 -4.59 -22.38 13.36
CA LYS A 280 -5.50 -21.23 13.58
C LYS A 280 -6.33 -20.90 12.35
N SER A 281 -5.80 -21.15 11.16
CA SER A 281 -6.48 -20.85 9.90
C SER A 281 -6.35 -22.02 8.93
N PRO A 282 -7.08 -23.13 9.12
CA PRO A 282 -6.94 -24.35 8.31
C PRO A 282 -7.16 -24.12 6.82
N LEU A 283 -8.13 -23.27 6.46
CA LEU A 283 -8.42 -22.88 5.07
C LEU A 283 -7.29 -22.09 4.41
N ARG A 284 -6.38 -21.51 5.20
CA ARG A 284 -5.21 -20.76 4.72
C ARG A 284 -3.90 -21.44 5.06
N CYS A 285 -3.95 -22.72 5.40
CA CYS A 285 -2.76 -23.47 5.72
C CYS A 285 -2.04 -23.86 4.42
N TYR A 286 -0.80 -23.38 4.24
CA TYR A 286 0.04 -23.73 3.10
C TYR A 286 0.09 -25.25 2.86
N ILE A 287 0.23 -26.03 3.93
CA ILE A 287 0.29 -27.49 3.89
C ILE A 287 -1.00 -28.09 3.30
N ARG A 288 -2.18 -27.64 3.74
CA ARG A 288 -3.46 -28.13 3.22
C ARG A 288 -3.66 -27.77 1.75
N ARG A 289 -3.23 -26.57 1.35
CA ARG A 289 -3.32 -26.11 -0.05
C ARG A 289 -2.38 -26.87 -0.96
N MET A 290 -1.15 -27.10 -0.51
CA MET A 290 -0.18 -27.91 -1.24
C MET A 290 -0.66 -29.37 -1.36
N HIS A 291 -1.26 -29.94 -0.30
CA HIS A 291 -1.90 -31.26 -0.37
C HIS A 291 -2.98 -31.31 -1.46
N SER A 292 -3.86 -30.30 -1.52
CA SER A 292 -4.90 -30.21 -2.55
C SER A 292 -4.33 -30.14 -3.96
N ILE A 293 -3.26 -29.34 -4.17
CA ILE A 293 -2.56 -29.21 -5.45
C ILE A 293 -1.95 -30.55 -5.87
N LEU A 294 -1.14 -31.17 -5.02
CA LEU A 294 -0.48 -32.44 -5.33
C LEU A 294 -1.49 -33.57 -5.51
N SER A 295 -2.54 -33.63 -4.69
CA SER A 295 -3.61 -34.63 -4.84
C SER A 295 -4.38 -34.45 -6.14
N ARG A 296 -4.54 -33.22 -6.63
CA ARG A 296 -5.13 -32.97 -7.96
C ARG A 296 -4.20 -33.46 -9.06
N PHE A 297 -2.91 -33.17 -8.97
CA PHE A 297 -1.92 -33.62 -9.94
C PHE A 297 -1.88 -35.16 -10.01
N ASP A 298 -1.83 -35.83 -8.86
CA ASP A 298 -1.84 -37.30 -8.78
C ASP A 298 -3.11 -37.92 -9.39
N ARG A 299 -4.28 -37.34 -9.14
CA ARG A 299 -5.53 -37.84 -9.75
C ARG A 299 -5.61 -37.66 -11.26
N LEU A 300 -5.05 -36.58 -11.80
CA LEU A 300 -5.20 -36.21 -13.21
C LEU A 300 -4.09 -36.80 -14.10
N ILE A 301 -2.87 -36.85 -13.58
CA ILE A 301 -1.66 -37.25 -14.32
C ILE A 301 -1.00 -38.47 -13.68
N GLY A 302 -0.99 -38.54 -12.35
CA GLY A 302 -0.28 -39.55 -11.57
C GLY A 302 1.10 -39.08 -11.12
N ILE A 303 1.46 -39.39 -9.88
CA ILE A 303 2.82 -39.19 -9.36
C ILE A 303 3.56 -40.53 -9.44
N THR A 304 4.45 -40.67 -10.42
CA THR A 304 5.43 -41.76 -10.44
C THR A 304 6.51 -41.41 -9.42
N THR A 305 6.43 -41.99 -8.22
CA THR A 305 7.55 -41.96 -7.27
C THR A 305 8.70 -42.78 -7.84
N THR A 306 9.63 -42.13 -8.54
CA THR A 306 10.97 -42.67 -8.81
C THR A 306 11.86 -42.53 -7.58
#